data_AF-A0A7C4M5R7-F1
#
_entry.id   AF-A0A7C4M5R7-F1
#
_cell.length_a   1.000
_cell.length_b   1.000
_cell.length_c   1.000
_cell.angle_alpha   90.00
_cell.angle_beta   90.00
_cell.angle_gamma   90.00
#
_symmetry.space_group_name_H-M   'P 1'
#
loop_
_entity.id
_entity.type
_entity.pdbx_description
1 polymer ?
#
loop_
_entity_poly.entity_id
_entity_poly.type
_entity_poly.pdbx_seq_one_letter_code
_entity_poly.pdbx_strand_id
1 'polypeptide(L)'
;MGRKISPEEQPWCLDKVTGKVVISKGLENICIDKSTICYIDGFHSKLYYRGYSIEDLAKNSTYEETVYLILYGRLPTRRELNDFSGWMREERDIPREVIELLARIPRDIEPMEMLRTAVSYLGNLDPGRHDMTLEGVRRKTIRLISKMPTVIAYWYRIRDGREIVCPDSRLNHAENLLYMMHGEKPEKILAKAMDVSMILYAEHEMNASAFTAVVIASTLSDYYSAIVGAIGALRGPLHGY
;
A
#
# COMPACT_ATOMS: atom_id res chain seq x y z
N MET A 1 38.07 -9.54 -25.91
CA MET A 1 37.09 -8.91 -24.99
C MET A 1 36.63 -7.63 -25.66
N GLY A 2 35.33 -7.45 -25.92
CA GLY A 2 34.83 -6.29 -26.68
C GLY A 2 34.95 -4.97 -25.91
N ARG A 3 35.16 -3.86 -26.62
CA ARG A 3 35.19 -2.50 -26.05
C ARG A 3 33.85 -2.21 -25.36
N LYS A 4 33.89 -1.80 -24.08
CA LYS A 4 32.70 -1.34 -23.36
C LYS A 4 32.36 0.07 -23.82
N ILE A 5 31.17 0.25 -24.41
CA ILE A 5 30.66 1.57 -24.80
C ILE A 5 30.44 2.39 -23.53
N SER A 6 30.95 3.61 -23.49
CA SER A 6 30.82 4.51 -22.33
C SER A 6 29.58 5.41 -22.44
N PRO A 7 29.05 5.96 -21.33
CA PRO A 7 27.88 6.86 -21.39
C PRO A 7 28.07 8.08 -22.30
N GLU A 8 29.31 8.53 -22.49
CA GLU A 8 29.65 9.63 -23.40
C GLU A 8 29.39 9.30 -24.88
N GLU A 9 29.34 8.01 -25.21
CA GLU A 9 29.06 7.50 -26.56
C GLU A 9 27.55 7.26 -26.79
N GLN A 10 26.69 7.54 -25.80
CA GLN A 10 25.25 7.29 -25.85
C GLN A 10 24.44 8.60 -25.92
N PRO A 11 23.78 8.90 -27.05
CA PRO A 11 23.08 10.19 -27.24
C PRO A 11 21.99 10.51 -26.19
N TRP A 12 21.35 9.50 -25.61
CA TRP A 12 20.32 9.68 -24.56
C TRP A 12 20.89 9.97 -23.18
N CYS A 13 22.21 9.78 -22.97
CA CYS A 13 22.89 10.15 -21.73
C CYS A 13 23.39 11.60 -21.76
N LEU A 14 23.39 12.26 -22.92
CA LEU A 14 23.97 13.58 -23.12
C LEU A 14 22.93 14.69 -23.04
N ASP A 15 23.29 15.79 -22.39
CA ASP A 15 22.57 17.05 -22.50
C ASP A 15 22.62 17.55 -23.94
N LYS A 16 21.46 17.92 -24.50
CA LYS A 16 21.34 18.28 -25.92
C LYS A 16 22.08 19.57 -26.28
N VAL A 17 22.40 20.42 -25.31
CA VAL A 17 23.06 21.72 -25.53
C VAL A 17 24.56 21.62 -25.27
N THR A 18 24.94 21.03 -24.16
CA THR A 18 26.33 20.99 -23.69
C THR A 18 27.09 19.74 -24.14
N GLY A 19 26.39 18.70 -24.61
CA GLY A 19 26.99 17.43 -25.03
C GLY A 19 27.64 16.64 -23.88
N LYS A 20 27.38 17.01 -22.62
CA LYS A 20 27.92 16.36 -21.43
C LYS A 20 26.95 15.33 -20.89
N VAL A 21 27.48 14.28 -20.27
CA VAL A 21 26.66 13.28 -19.58
C VAL A 21 25.87 13.96 -18.45
N VAL A 22 24.56 13.72 -18.41
CA VAL A 22 23.68 14.18 -17.33
C VAL A 22 23.36 13.02 -16.40
N ILE A 23 23.61 13.21 -15.11
CA ILE A 23 23.28 12.23 -14.07
C ILE A 23 22.37 12.91 -13.04
N SER A 24 21.07 12.57 -13.09
CA SER A 24 20.08 13.03 -12.11
C SER A 24 20.05 12.09 -10.90
N LYS A 25 20.92 12.34 -9.92
CA LYS A 25 21.00 11.52 -8.70
C LYS A 25 19.67 11.54 -7.96
N GLY A 26 19.17 10.37 -7.58
CA GLY A 26 17.89 10.23 -6.86
C GLY A 26 16.65 10.66 -7.64
N LEU A 27 16.77 10.95 -8.95
CA LEU A 27 15.71 11.55 -9.77
C LEU A 27 15.21 12.90 -9.23
N GLU A 28 16.05 13.61 -8.48
CA GLU A 28 15.70 14.94 -7.95
C GLU A 28 15.34 15.91 -9.09
N ASN A 29 14.23 16.61 -8.94
CA ASN A 29 13.69 17.56 -9.94
C ASN A 29 13.34 16.94 -11.31
N ILE A 30 13.12 15.62 -11.38
CA ILE A 30 12.70 14.94 -12.62
C ILE A 30 11.22 14.56 -12.54
N CYS A 31 10.41 15.13 -13.42
CA CYS A 31 9.02 14.69 -13.63
C CYS A 31 9.02 13.38 -14.43
N ILE A 32 8.54 12.30 -13.82
CA ILE A 32 8.60 10.94 -14.38
C ILE A 32 7.28 10.45 -14.98
N ASP A 33 6.13 10.95 -14.52
CA ASP A 33 4.82 10.59 -15.05
C ASP A 33 3.76 11.65 -14.72
N LYS A 34 2.54 11.45 -15.23
CA LYS A 34 1.34 12.24 -14.92
C LYS A 34 0.41 11.42 -14.02
N SER A 35 -0.05 12.01 -12.92
CA SER A 35 -1.03 11.40 -12.03
C SER A 35 -2.12 12.39 -11.65
N THR A 36 -3.33 11.88 -11.42
CA THR A 36 -4.46 12.63 -10.87
C THR A 36 -4.86 12.13 -9.48
N ILE A 37 -4.03 11.31 -8.84
CA ILE A 37 -4.34 10.64 -7.57
C ILE A 37 -4.08 11.58 -6.39
N CYS A 38 -2.87 12.14 -6.35
CA CYS A 38 -2.36 12.92 -5.24
C CYS A 38 -1.67 14.18 -5.76
N TYR A 39 -1.76 15.27 -5.01
CA TYR A 39 -1.03 16.50 -5.28
C TYR A 39 -0.43 17.03 -3.98
N ILE A 40 0.86 17.39 -4.03
CA ILE A 40 1.60 17.98 -2.93
C ILE A 40 1.99 19.41 -3.33
N ASP A 41 1.50 20.39 -2.56
CA ASP A 41 1.99 21.75 -2.60
C ASP A 41 3.07 21.91 -1.53
N GLY A 42 4.32 21.70 -1.93
CA GLY A 42 5.47 21.79 -1.03
C GLY A 42 5.72 23.21 -0.49
N PHE A 43 5.26 24.25 -1.18
CA PHE A 43 5.45 25.64 -0.73
C PHE A 43 4.51 26.03 0.40
N HIS A 44 3.29 25.49 0.39
CA HIS A 44 2.28 25.77 1.41
C HIS A 44 2.01 24.59 2.34
N SER A 45 2.81 23.51 2.23
CA SER A 45 2.69 22.28 3.02
C SER A 45 1.29 21.65 2.96
N LYS A 46 0.69 21.58 1.76
CA LYS A 46 -0.64 21.00 1.57
C LYS A 46 -0.58 19.69 0.79
N LEU A 47 -1.42 18.75 1.20
CA LEU A 47 -1.58 17.44 0.57
C LEU A 47 -3.04 17.27 0.16
N TYR A 48 -3.25 16.80 -1.06
CA TYR A 48 -4.58 16.60 -1.62
C TYR A 48 -4.74 15.21 -2.23
N TYR A 49 -5.81 14.52 -1.87
CA TYR A 49 -6.23 13.29 -2.55
C TYR A 49 -7.41 13.59 -3.47
N ARG A 50 -7.22 13.37 -4.77
CA ARG A 50 -8.26 13.65 -5.79
C ARG A 50 -8.89 15.05 -5.68
N GLY A 51 -8.11 16.04 -5.23
CA GLY A 51 -8.55 17.43 -5.02
C GLY A 51 -9.11 17.76 -3.64
N TYR A 52 -9.30 16.78 -2.75
CA TYR A 52 -9.73 17.00 -1.36
C TYR A 52 -8.50 17.17 -0.45
N SER A 53 -8.52 18.17 0.43
CA SER A 53 -7.43 18.38 1.38
C SER A 53 -7.35 17.19 2.36
N ILE A 54 -6.13 16.82 2.75
CA ILE A 54 -5.94 15.73 3.71
C ILE A 54 -6.57 16.07 5.07
N GLU A 55 -6.59 17.34 5.46
CA GLU A 55 -7.20 17.82 6.70
C GLU A 55 -8.72 17.64 6.70
N ASP A 56 -9.38 17.90 5.56
CA ASP A 56 -10.82 17.68 5.43
C ASP A 56 -11.16 16.20 5.47
N LEU A 57 -10.36 15.35 4.82
CA LEU A 57 -10.53 13.89 4.87
C LEU A 57 -10.33 13.34 6.28
N ALA A 58 -9.25 13.74 6.96
CA ALA A 58 -8.98 13.29 8.34
C ALA A 58 -10.11 13.66 9.31
N LYS A 59 -10.70 14.86 9.16
CA LYS A 59 -11.78 15.35 10.02
C LYS A 59 -13.13 14.72 9.70
N ASN A 60 -13.46 14.58 8.41
CA ASN A 60 -14.83 14.34 7.97
C ASN A 60 -15.06 12.98 7.29
N SER A 61 -13.99 12.25 6.97
CA SER A 61 -14.04 10.97 6.24
C SER A 61 -13.67 9.79 7.15
N THR A 62 -13.73 8.59 6.56
CA THR A 62 -13.19 7.35 7.11
C THR A 62 -12.14 6.77 6.16
N TYR A 63 -11.35 5.83 6.65
CA TYR A 63 -10.38 5.14 5.81
C TYR A 63 -11.03 4.47 4.60
N GLU A 64 -12.16 3.77 4.76
CA GLU A 64 -12.83 3.11 3.64
C GLU A 64 -13.33 4.10 2.58
N GLU A 65 -13.86 5.24 3.00
CA GLU A 65 -14.28 6.31 2.09
C GLU A 65 -13.08 6.93 1.35
N THR A 66 -11.95 7.09 2.04
CA THR A 66 -10.68 7.58 1.45
C THR A 66 -10.10 6.58 0.44
N VAL A 67 -10.11 5.28 0.76
CA VAL A 67 -9.69 4.23 -0.18
C VAL A 67 -10.59 4.23 -1.42
N TYR A 68 -11.91 4.36 -1.23
CA TYR A 68 -12.85 4.47 -2.35
C TYR A 68 -12.51 5.69 -3.22
N LEU A 69 -12.28 6.86 -2.61
CA LEU A 69 -11.88 8.07 -3.31
C LEU A 69 -10.63 7.85 -4.17
N ILE A 70 -9.59 7.23 -3.61
CA ILE A 70 -8.34 6.97 -4.32
C ILE A 70 -8.56 6.03 -5.51
N LEU A 71 -9.25 4.91 -5.30
CA LEU A 71 -9.45 3.85 -6.30
C LEU A 71 -10.44 4.21 -7.42
N TYR A 72 -11.46 5.01 -7.11
CA TYR A 72 -12.55 5.35 -8.04
C TYR A 72 -12.52 6.81 -8.51
N GLY A 73 -11.70 7.66 -7.90
CA GLY A 73 -11.49 9.05 -8.30
C GLY A 73 -12.58 10.03 -7.84
N ARG A 74 -13.55 9.58 -7.04
CA ARG A 74 -14.61 10.42 -6.45
C ARG A 74 -15.06 9.84 -5.11
N LEU A 75 -15.71 10.68 -4.29
CA LEU A 75 -16.36 10.20 -3.07
C LEU A 75 -17.55 9.27 -3.41
N PRO A 76 -17.78 8.23 -2.59
CA PRO A 76 -18.93 7.35 -2.74
C PRO A 76 -20.23 8.01 -2.29
N THR A 77 -21.34 7.60 -2.88
CA THR A 77 -22.66 7.78 -2.25
C THR A 77 -22.78 6.87 -1.01
N ARG A 78 -23.75 7.14 -0.13
CA ARG A 78 -23.99 6.32 1.06
C ARG A 78 -24.18 4.82 0.74
N ARG A 79 -24.88 4.51 -0.35
CA ARG A 79 -25.09 3.12 -0.80
C ARG A 79 -23.77 2.49 -1.25
N GLU A 80 -23.01 3.19 -2.10
CA GLU A 80 -21.72 2.70 -2.59
C GLU A 80 -20.72 2.48 -1.45
N LEU A 81 -20.70 3.37 -0.46
CA LEU A 81 -19.82 3.22 0.71
C LEU A 81 -20.22 1.99 1.54
N ASN A 82 -21.52 1.76 1.74
CA ASN A 82 -22.00 0.59 2.47
C ASN A 82 -21.64 -0.71 1.74
N ASP A 83 -21.83 -0.76 0.43
CA ASP A 83 -21.52 -1.93 -0.41
C ASP A 83 -20.00 -2.19 -0.43
N PHE A 84 -19.20 -1.14 -0.65
CA PHE A 84 -17.74 -1.21 -0.64
C PHE A 84 -17.19 -1.68 0.71
N SER A 85 -17.67 -1.09 1.81
CA SER A 85 -17.26 -1.49 3.16
C SER A 85 -17.72 -2.91 3.50
N GLY A 86 -18.91 -3.31 3.02
CA GLY A 86 -19.41 -4.69 3.11
C GLY A 86 -18.46 -5.67 2.46
N TRP A 87 -18.09 -5.42 1.21
CA TRP A 87 -17.18 -6.28 0.47
C TRP A 87 -15.77 -6.32 1.09
N MET A 88 -15.24 -5.17 1.56
CA MET A 88 -13.98 -5.16 2.31
C MET A 88 -14.04 -6.05 3.56
N ARG A 89 -15.17 -6.06 4.28
CA ARG A 89 -15.35 -6.91 5.46
C ARG A 89 -15.34 -8.39 5.12
N GLU A 90 -16.02 -8.78 4.04
CA GLU A 90 -16.07 -10.16 3.55
C GLU A 90 -14.67 -10.67 3.13
N GLU A 91 -13.81 -9.76 2.69
CA GLU A 91 -12.46 -10.08 2.26
C GLU A 91 -11.42 -10.00 3.38
N ARG A 92 -11.79 -9.84 4.66
CA ARG A 92 -10.82 -9.76 5.78
C ARG A 92 -10.15 -11.08 6.12
N ASP A 93 -10.85 -12.19 5.97
CA ASP A 93 -10.31 -13.50 6.33
C ASP A 93 -9.15 -13.89 5.40
N ILE A 94 -8.18 -14.60 5.99
CA ILE A 94 -7.00 -15.12 5.30
C ILE A 94 -7.04 -16.65 5.26
N PRO A 95 -6.55 -17.27 4.16
CA PRO A 95 -6.48 -18.73 4.05
C PRO A 95 -5.66 -19.36 5.17
N ARG A 96 -6.01 -20.58 5.56
CA ARG A 96 -5.34 -21.35 6.63
C ARG A 96 -3.84 -21.50 6.36
N GLU A 97 -3.47 -21.68 5.10
CA GLU A 97 -2.09 -21.81 4.64
C GLU A 97 -1.26 -20.56 4.97
N VAL A 98 -1.88 -19.37 4.95
CA VAL A 98 -1.24 -18.12 5.35
C VAL A 98 -1.02 -18.11 6.86
N ILE A 99 -1.99 -18.57 7.66
CA ILE A 99 -1.85 -18.66 9.13
C ILE A 99 -0.71 -19.62 9.49
N GLU A 100 -0.63 -20.77 8.83
CA GLU A 100 0.45 -21.75 9.02
C GLU A 100 1.82 -21.18 8.60
N LEU A 101 1.87 -20.39 7.52
CA LEU A 101 3.07 -19.65 7.14
C LEU A 101 3.48 -18.67 8.24
N LEU A 102 2.55 -17.85 8.75
CA LEU A 102 2.83 -16.87 9.81
C LEU A 102 3.38 -17.55 11.08
N ALA A 103 2.88 -18.73 11.42
CA ALA A 103 3.37 -19.51 12.56
C ALA A 103 4.79 -20.08 12.38
N ARG A 104 5.26 -20.22 11.14
CA ARG A 104 6.60 -20.72 10.80
C ARG A 104 7.64 -19.60 10.64
N ILE A 105 7.21 -18.36 10.48
CA ILE A 105 8.12 -17.21 10.41
C ILE A 105 8.82 -17.02 11.76
N PRO A 106 10.15 -16.80 11.80
CA PRO A 106 10.86 -16.51 13.03
C PRO A 106 10.25 -15.32 13.79
N ARG A 107 10.11 -15.46 15.11
CA ARG A 107 9.43 -14.46 15.96
C ARG A 107 10.23 -13.18 16.16
N ASP A 108 11.52 -13.22 15.90
CA ASP A 108 12.46 -12.10 16.02
C ASP A 108 12.62 -11.30 14.71
N ILE A 109 11.92 -11.70 13.64
CA ILE A 109 12.00 -10.99 12.37
C ILE A 109 11.28 -9.63 12.42
N GLU A 110 11.77 -8.68 11.62
CA GLU A 110 11.14 -7.37 11.46
C GLU A 110 9.74 -7.49 10.83
N PRO A 111 8.72 -6.73 11.29
CA PRO A 111 7.34 -6.84 10.79
C PRO A 111 7.22 -6.67 9.27
N MET A 112 8.05 -5.82 8.66
CA MET A 112 8.05 -5.60 7.20
C MET A 112 8.58 -6.81 6.41
N GLU A 113 9.49 -7.61 6.99
CA GLU A 113 9.96 -8.85 6.34
C GLU A 113 8.88 -9.92 6.34
N MET A 114 8.14 -10.04 7.45
CA MET A 114 6.97 -10.89 7.54
C MET A 114 5.92 -10.45 6.52
N LEU A 115 5.58 -9.16 6.49
CA LEU A 115 4.55 -8.64 5.60
C LEU A 115 4.89 -8.88 4.13
N ARG A 116 6.15 -8.62 3.72
CA ARG A 116 6.65 -8.93 2.37
C ARG A 116 6.40 -10.40 2.00
N THR A 117 6.71 -11.31 2.92
CA THR A 117 6.59 -12.76 2.70
C THR A 117 5.12 -13.19 2.62
N ALA A 118 4.29 -12.70 3.55
CA ALA A 118 2.86 -13.01 3.58
C ALA A 118 2.12 -12.48 2.35
N VAL A 119 2.44 -11.26 1.89
CA VAL A 119 1.83 -10.67 0.69
C VAL A 119 2.24 -11.42 -0.58
N SER A 120 3.50 -11.83 -0.69
CA SER A 120 3.95 -12.69 -1.79
C SER A 120 3.18 -14.01 -1.81
N TYR A 121 3.00 -14.65 -0.65
CA TYR A 121 2.27 -15.90 -0.56
C TYR A 121 0.75 -15.74 -0.82
N LEU A 122 0.13 -14.66 -0.34
CA LEU A 122 -1.25 -14.31 -0.67
C LEU A 122 -1.45 -14.16 -2.18
N GLY A 123 -0.47 -13.60 -2.89
CA GLY A 123 -0.53 -13.50 -4.35
C GLY A 123 -0.63 -14.84 -5.07
N ASN A 124 0.00 -15.89 -4.53
CA ASN A 124 -0.12 -17.24 -5.08
C ASN A 124 -1.53 -17.81 -4.91
N LEU A 125 -2.22 -17.43 -3.83
CA LEU A 125 -3.54 -17.93 -3.46
C LEU A 125 -4.69 -17.10 -4.03
N ASP A 126 -4.44 -15.90 -4.57
CA ASP A 126 -5.52 -15.07 -5.12
C ASP A 126 -6.12 -15.69 -6.40
N PRO A 127 -7.45 -15.93 -6.46
CA PRO A 127 -8.08 -16.56 -7.60
C PRO A 127 -8.04 -15.70 -8.88
N GLY A 128 -7.87 -14.38 -8.75
CA GLY A 128 -7.72 -13.41 -9.82
C GLY A 128 -6.26 -13.00 -10.09
N ARG A 129 -5.25 -13.74 -9.59
CA ARG A 129 -3.83 -13.37 -9.70
C ARG A 129 -3.40 -13.02 -11.14
N HIS A 130 -3.93 -13.71 -12.14
CA HIS A 130 -3.61 -13.49 -13.56
C HIS A 130 -4.51 -12.46 -14.28
N ASP A 131 -5.57 -11.97 -13.65
CA ASP A 131 -6.46 -10.97 -14.25
C ASP A 131 -5.83 -9.57 -14.17
N MET A 132 -5.23 -9.13 -15.27
CA MET A 132 -4.55 -7.83 -15.38
C MET A 132 -5.45 -6.72 -15.93
N THR A 133 -6.77 -6.95 -16.03
CA THR A 133 -7.70 -5.86 -16.36
C THR A 133 -7.75 -4.84 -15.22
N LEU A 134 -8.16 -3.60 -15.50
CA LEU A 134 -8.31 -2.56 -14.47
C LEU A 134 -9.21 -3.03 -13.32
N GLU A 135 -10.30 -3.73 -13.64
CA GLU A 135 -11.23 -4.25 -12.64
C GLU A 135 -10.64 -5.44 -11.88
N GLY A 136 -9.90 -6.33 -12.55
CA GLY A 136 -9.17 -7.42 -11.92
C GLY A 136 -8.12 -6.94 -10.92
N VAL A 137 -7.32 -5.93 -11.30
CA VAL A 137 -6.34 -5.28 -10.42
C VAL A 137 -7.03 -4.57 -9.26
N ARG A 138 -8.14 -3.87 -9.50
CA ARG A 138 -8.93 -3.23 -8.44
C ARG A 138 -9.45 -4.25 -7.43
N ARG A 139 -9.97 -5.38 -7.89
CA ARG A 139 -10.42 -6.49 -7.01
C ARG A 139 -9.28 -7.03 -6.16
N LYS A 140 -8.12 -7.31 -6.75
CA LYS A 140 -6.91 -7.72 -6.01
C LYS A 140 -6.47 -6.67 -5.00
N THR A 141 -6.57 -5.40 -5.35
CA THR A 141 -6.23 -4.28 -4.47
C THR A 141 -7.12 -4.27 -3.23
N ILE A 142 -8.43 -4.37 -3.43
CA ILE A 142 -9.42 -4.35 -2.34
C ILE A 142 -9.26 -5.57 -1.44
N ARG A 143 -9.06 -6.76 -2.03
CA ARG A 143 -8.73 -7.98 -1.28
C ARG A 143 -7.48 -7.81 -0.43
N LEU A 144 -6.42 -7.31 -1.02
CA LEU A 144 -5.15 -7.19 -0.33
C LEU A 144 -5.24 -6.18 0.82
N ILE A 145 -5.80 -4.99 0.58
CA ILE A 145 -6.05 -3.99 1.64
C ILE A 145 -6.89 -4.60 2.76
N SER A 146 -7.92 -5.39 2.43
CA SER A 146 -8.80 -6.03 3.42
C SER A 146 -8.10 -7.09 4.26
N LYS A 147 -7.16 -7.86 3.67
CA LYS A 147 -6.43 -8.94 4.34
C LYS A 147 -5.19 -8.46 5.11
N MET A 148 -4.58 -7.34 4.72
CA MET A 148 -3.35 -6.84 5.36
C MET A 148 -3.49 -6.64 6.89
N PRO A 149 -4.56 -6.02 7.42
CA PRO A 149 -4.75 -5.91 8.87
C PRO A 149 -4.80 -7.27 9.59
N THR A 150 -5.44 -8.27 8.97
CA THR A 150 -5.55 -9.62 9.53
C THR A 150 -4.18 -10.29 9.59
N VAL A 151 -3.37 -10.16 8.53
CA VAL A 151 -1.98 -10.65 8.50
C VAL A 151 -1.15 -10.01 9.64
N ILE A 152 -1.24 -8.69 9.77
CA ILE A 152 -0.50 -7.93 10.79
C ILE A 152 -0.92 -8.35 12.20
N ALA A 153 -2.23 -8.37 12.47
CA ALA A 153 -2.76 -8.69 13.79
C ALA A 153 -2.50 -10.13 14.20
N TYR A 154 -2.66 -11.09 13.27
CA TYR A 154 -2.39 -12.49 13.56
C TYR A 154 -0.93 -12.70 13.88
N TRP A 155 -0.01 -12.17 13.06
CA TRP A 155 1.41 -12.32 13.33
C TRP A 155 1.84 -11.62 14.63
N TYR A 156 1.33 -10.42 14.91
CA TYR A 156 1.57 -9.72 16.17
C TYR A 156 1.23 -10.61 17.38
N ARG A 157 0.12 -11.33 17.34
CA ARG A 157 -0.30 -12.24 18.42
C ARG A 157 0.49 -13.54 18.45
N ILE A 158 0.72 -14.15 17.28
CA ILE A 158 1.51 -15.38 17.15
C ILE A 158 2.94 -15.17 17.67
N ARG A 159 3.56 -14.04 17.33
CA ARG A 159 4.90 -13.64 17.80
C ARG A 159 4.96 -13.60 19.33
N ASP A 160 3.93 -13.06 19.96
CA ASP A 160 3.80 -12.94 21.41
C ASP A 160 3.28 -14.22 22.10
N GLY A 161 3.02 -15.30 21.34
CA GLY A 161 2.45 -16.54 21.88
C GLY A 161 1.00 -16.42 22.33
N ARG A 162 0.27 -15.40 21.86
CA ARG A 162 -1.16 -15.17 22.13
C ARG A 162 -2.01 -15.88 21.09
N GLU A 163 -3.19 -16.34 21.48
CA GLU A 163 -4.18 -16.91 20.55
C GLU A 163 -4.66 -15.86 19.55
N ILE A 164 -4.85 -16.23 18.28
CA ILE A 164 -5.39 -15.34 17.24
C ILE A 164 -6.82 -14.90 17.56
N VAL A 165 -7.20 -13.72 17.10
CA VAL A 165 -8.55 -13.16 17.25
C VAL A 165 -9.10 -12.89 15.85
N CYS A 166 -10.17 -13.58 15.47
CA CYS A 166 -10.75 -13.45 14.13
C CYS A 166 -11.34 -12.05 13.87
N PRO A 167 -11.39 -11.60 12.60
CA PRO A 167 -12.04 -10.34 12.25
C PRO A 167 -13.50 -10.26 12.72
N ASP A 168 -13.94 -9.07 13.16
CA ASP A 168 -15.34 -8.78 13.47
C ASP A 168 -15.97 -7.97 12.33
N SER A 169 -16.99 -8.54 11.69
CA SER A 169 -17.71 -7.92 10.56
C SER A 169 -18.55 -6.69 10.98
N ARG A 170 -18.72 -6.42 12.27
CA ARG A 170 -19.45 -5.23 12.75
C ARG A 170 -18.56 -4.00 12.90
N LEU A 171 -17.23 -4.20 12.89
CA LEU A 171 -16.25 -3.14 13.09
C LEU A 171 -15.77 -2.56 11.75
N ASN A 172 -15.47 -1.26 11.72
CA ASN A 172 -14.79 -0.64 10.59
C ASN A 172 -13.33 -1.12 10.49
N HIS A 173 -12.62 -0.73 9.44
CA HIS A 173 -11.28 -1.24 9.14
C HIS A 173 -10.27 -0.96 10.26
N ALA A 174 -10.25 0.27 10.78
CA ALA A 174 -9.35 0.68 11.86
C ALA A 174 -9.71 0.03 13.21
N GLU A 175 -10.99 0.00 13.56
CA GLU A 175 -11.51 -0.66 14.76
C GLU A 175 -11.17 -2.16 14.76
N ASN A 176 -11.35 -2.81 13.62
CA ASN A 176 -11.10 -4.24 13.47
C ASN A 176 -9.61 -4.58 13.65
N LEU A 177 -8.69 -3.75 13.11
CA LEU A 177 -7.26 -3.96 13.33
C LEU A 177 -6.91 -3.94 14.82
N LEU A 178 -7.32 -2.89 15.54
CA LEU A 178 -7.04 -2.76 16.97
C LEU A 178 -7.70 -3.89 17.78
N TYR A 179 -8.95 -4.23 17.44
CA TYR A 179 -9.68 -5.34 18.05
C TYR A 179 -8.92 -6.66 17.88
N MET A 180 -8.49 -6.99 16.67
CA MET A 180 -7.76 -8.24 16.42
C MET A 180 -6.39 -8.25 17.13
N MET A 181 -5.70 -7.12 17.24
CA MET A 181 -4.41 -7.03 17.92
C MET A 181 -4.56 -7.23 19.43
N HIS A 182 -5.53 -6.57 20.05
CA HIS A 182 -5.65 -6.50 21.52
C HIS A 182 -6.64 -7.52 22.11
N GLY A 183 -7.58 -8.03 21.32
CA GLY A 183 -8.62 -8.97 21.75
C GLY A 183 -9.84 -8.32 22.41
N GLU A 184 -9.87 -6.99 22.48
CA GLU A 184 -10.94 -6.21 23.08
C GLU A 184 -11.31 -5.04 22.14
N LYS A 185 -12.58 -4.61 22.20
CA LYS A 185 -13.04 -3.51 21.36
C LYS A 185 -12.30 -2.21 21.75
N PRO A 186 -11.66 -1.51 20.81
CA PRO A 186 -10.91 -0.30 21.14
C PRO A 186 -11.84 0.82 21.65
N GLU A 187 -11.29 1.68 22.50
CA GLU A 187 -11.93 2.95 22.82
C GLU A 187 -12.14 3.79 21.56
N LYS A 188 -13.22 4.59 21.53
CA LYS A 188 -13.57 5.42 20.37
C LYS A 188 -12.44 6.34 19.93
N ILE A 189 -11.67 6.87 20.88
CA ILE A 189 -10.55 7.77 20.58
C ILE A 189 -9.41 7.04 19.88
N LEU A 190 -9.07 5.82 20.32
CA LEU A 190 -8.04 4.99 19.69
C LEU A 190 -8.47 4.54 18.30
N ALA A 191 -9.73 4.13 18.15
CA ALA A 191 -10.31 3.78 16.85
C ALA A 191 -10.24 4.96 15.86
N LYS A 192 -10.63 6.18 16.30
CA LYS A 192 -10.57 7.35 15.43
C LYS A 192 -9.13 7.77 15.13
N ALA A 193 -8.21 7.68 16.10
CA ALA A 193 -6.80 7.97 15.88
C ALA A 193 -6.18 7.02 14.83
N MET A 194 -6.51 5.72 14.91
CA MET A 194 -6.05 4.74 13.93
C MET A 194 -6.66 5.00 12.54
N ASP A 195 -7.97 5.30 12.46
CA ASP A 195 -8.65 5.66 11.22
C ASP A 195 -8.00 6.88 10.55
N VAL A 196 -7.74 7.95 11.32
CA VAL A 196 -7.02 9.13 10.82
C VAL A 196 -5.61 8.79 10.39
N SER A 197 -4.87 8.00 11.17
CA SER A 197 -3.52 7.56 10.79
C SER A 197 -3.53 6.83 9.45
N MET A 198 -4.48 5.92 9.23
CA MET A 198 -4.62 5.21 7.95
C MET A 198 -4.96 6.14 6.79
N ILE A 199 -5.78 7.17 7.01
CA ILE A 199 -6.08 8.21 6.01
C ILE A 199 -4.79 8.98 5.66
N LEU A 200 -4.04 9.44 6.66
CA LEU A 200 -2.82 10.23 6.47
C LEU A 200 -1.73 9.48 5.69
N TYR A 201 -1.64 8.16 5.86
CA TYR A 201 -0.67 7.31 5.17
C TYR A 201 -1.21 6.65 3.90
N ALA A 202 -2.44 6.96 3.47
CA ALA A 202 -3.07 6.25 2.35
C ALA A 202 -2.35 6.48 1.01
N GLU A 203 -1.77 7.67 0.81
CA GLU A 203 -1.11 8.05 -0.44
C GLU A 203 -0.14 9.23 -0.23
N HIS A 204 0.98 9.26 -0.94
CA HIS A 204 2.00 10.32 -0.83
C HIS A 204 2.80 10.50 -2.13
N GLU A 205 2.09 10.65 -3.23
CA GLU A 205 2.65 10.90 -4.58
C GLU A 205 3.66 9.81 -5.01
N MET A 206 4.61 10.16 -5.87
CA MET A 206 5.58 9.25 -6.44
C MET A 206 6.78 9.03 -5.51
N ASN A 207 6.49 8.71 -4.25
CA ASN A 207 7.50 8.32 -3.26
C ASN A 207 8.23 7.02 -3.67
N ALA A 208 9.34 6.70 -3.02
CA ALA A 208 10.23 5.61 -3.42
C ALA A 208 9.51 4.25 -3.53
N SER A 209 8.56 3.93 -2.64
CA SER A 209 7.79 2.68 -2.71
C SER A 209 6.76 2.67 -3.84
N ALA A 210 6.02 3.78 -4.03
CA ALA A 210 5.06 3.90 -5.12
C ALA A 210 5.77 3.85 -6.48
N PHE A 211 6.90 4.57 -6.62
CA PHE A 211 7.72 4.53 -7.83
C PHE A 211 8.28 3.13 -8.10
N THR A 212 8.71 2.41 -7.06
CA THR A 212 9.17 1.01 -7.20
C THR A 212 8.05 0.11 -7.74
N ALA A 213 6.81 0.24 -7.24
CA ALA A 213 5.68 -0.49 -7.80
C ALA A 213 5.46 -0.15 -9.29
N VAL A 214 5.53 1.13 -9.65
CA VAL A 214 5.37 1.59 -11.05
C VAL A 214 6.47 1.02 -11.94
N VAL A 215 7.72 1.02 -11.50
CA VAL A 215 8.84 0.44 -12.27
C VAL A 215 8.61 -1.05 -12.53
N ILE A 216 8.23 -1.84 -11.51
CA ILE A 216 7.93 -3.26 -11.68
C ILE A 216 6.71 -3.46 -12.60
N ALA A 217 5.65 -2.67 -12.43
CA ALA A 217 4.47 -2.75 -13.28
C ALA A 217 4.78 -2.37 -14.74
N SER A 218 5.73 -1.47 -14.99
CA SER A 218 6.14 -1.06 -16.34
C SER A 218 6.76 -2.19 -17.18
N THR A 219 7.23 -3.26 -16.53
CA THR A 219 7.71 -4.47 -17.23
C THR A 219 6.57 -5.45 -17.54
N LEU A 220 5.31 -5.04 -17.34
CA LEU A 220 4.11 -5.89 -17.39
C LEU A 220 4.14 -7.05 -16.37
N SER A 221 4.83 -6.86 -15.25
CA SER A 221 4.79 -7.79 -14.12
C SER A 221 3.41 -7.78 -13.44
N ASP A 222 3.13 -8.81 -12.62
CA ASP A 222 1.85 -8.93 -11.94
C ASP A 222 1.72 -7.95 -10.76
N TYR A 223 0.47 -7.74 -10.33
CA TYR A 223 0.12 -6.84 -9.22
C TYR A 223 0.87 -7.17 -7.92
N TYR A 224 0.96 -8.44 -7.53
CA TYR A 224 1.58 -8.82 -6.27
C TYR A 224 3.10 -8.64 -6.31
N SER A 225 3.75 -8.91 -7.44
CA SER A 225 5.17 -8.59 -7.64
C SER A 225 5.45 -7.10 -7.43
N ALA A 226 4.61 -6.22 -7.97
CA ALA A 226 4.76 -4.78 -7.79
C ALA A 226 4.60 -4.36 -6.32
N ILE A 227 3.58 -4.87 -5.61
CA ILE A 227 3.36 -4.56 -4.19
C ILE A 227 4.48 -5.12 -3.30
N VAL A 228 4.97 -6.33 -3.57
CA VAL A 228 6.09 -6.93 -2.83
C VAL A 228 7.36 -6.08 -2.99
N GLY A 229 7.63 -5.57 -4.19
CA GLY A 229 8.73 -4.63 -4.42
C GLY A 229 8.56 -3.32 -3.66
N ALA A 230 7.34 -2.75 -3.67
CA ALA A 230 7.03 -1.54 -2.91
C ALA A 230 7.19 -1.71 -1.40
N ILE A 231 6.78 -2.84 -0.82
CA ILE A 231 7.02 -3.18 0.59
C ILE A 231 8.53 -3.22 0.88
N GLY A 232 9.32 -3.79 -0.04
CA GLY A 232 10.77 -3.82 0.07
C GLY A 232 11.40 -2.42 0.10
N ALA A 233 10.93 -1.51 -0.75
CA ALA A 233 11.36 -0.12 -0.78
C ALA A 233 10.90 0.66 0.46
N LEU A 234 9.68 0.44 0.95
CA LEU A 234 9.12 1.09 2.12
C LEU A 234 9.90 0.78 3.40
N ARG A 235 10.43 -0.44 3.51
CA ARG A 235 11.21 -0.89 4.67
C ARG A 235 12.48 -0.06 4.94
N GLY A 236 13.02 0.65 3.94
CA GLY A 236 14.29 1.36 4.10
C GLY A 236 14.22 2.46 5.19
N PRO A 237 15.31 2.67 5.98
CA PRO A 237 15.34 3.67 7.07
C PRO A 237 15.26 5.13 6.61
N LEU A 238 15.36 5.38 5.30
CA LEU A 238 15.21 6.70 4.69
C LEU A 238 13.82 6.89 4.07
N HIS A 239 12.88 5.96 4.33
CA HIS A 239 11.54 6.01 3.77
C HIS A 239 10.47 5.75 4.83
N GLY A 240 10.06 4.50 5.06
CA GLY A 240 8.93 4.17 5.92
C GLY A 240 9.24 3.44 7.22
N TYR A 241 10.52 3.20 7.55
CA TYR A 241 10.93 2.55 8.80
C TYR A 241 10.67 3.44 10.02
#